data_AF-A0A1I4J3H7-F1
#
_entry.id   AF-A0A1I4J3H7-F1
#
_cell.length_a   1.000
_cell.length_b   1.000
_cell.length_c   1.000
_cell.angle_alpha   90.00
_cell.angle_beta   90.00
_cell.angle_gamma   90.00
#
_symmetry.space_group_name_H-M   'P 1'
#
loop_
_entity.id
_entity.type
_entity.pdbx_description
1 polymer ?
#
loop_
_entity_poly.entity_id
_entity_poly.type
_entity_poly.pdbx_seq_one_letter_code
_entity_poly.pdbx_strand_id
1 'polypeptide(L)' 'MLLMRKKYKQLTSEQRYAIYLGIKNGDSQRTIAESIGVSP' A
#
# COMPACT_ATOMS: atom_id res chain seq x y z
N MET A 1 0.85 -19.79 -0.27
CA MET A 1 0.45 -18.39 -0.02
C MET A 1 1.25 -17.47 -0.95
N LEU A 2 0.77 -17.19 -2.17
CA LEU A 2 1.56 -16.43 -3.15
C LEU A 2 0.72 -15.66 -4.19
N LEU A 3 -0.50 -15.24 -3.81
CA LEU A 3 -1.37 -14.44 -4.69
C LEU A 3 -1.13 -12.93 -4.62
N MET A 4 -0.31 -12.44 -3.68
CA MET A 4 -0.10 -10.99 -3.48
C MET A 4 0.99 -10.37 -4.38
N ARG A 5 1.85 -11.17 -5.05
CA ARG A 5 3.01 -10.64 -5.78
C ARG A 5 2.70 -9.98 -7.13
N LYS A 6 1.52 -10.16 -7.72
CA LYS A 6 1.22 -9.61 -9.07
C LYS A 6 0.55 -8.24 -9.07
N LYS A 7 -0.18 -7.84 -8.02
CA LYS A 7 -0.88 -6.53 -7.98
C LYS A 7 0.04 -5.35 -7.61
N TYR A 8 1.11 -5.60 -6.84
CA TYR A 8 2.05 -4.55 -6.43
C TYR A 8 3.17 -4.24 -7.44
N LYS A 9 3.17 -4.87 -8.62
CA LYS A 9 4.25 -4.73 -9.61
C LYS A 9 4.30 -3.35 -10.29
N GLN A 10 3.44 -2.40 -9.90
CA GLN A 10 3.42 -1.02 -10.40
C GLN A 10 3.34 0.05 -9.30
N LEU A 11 3.65 -0.27 -8.04
CA LEU A 11 3.76 0.81 -7.04
C LEU A 11 5.04 1.60 -7.26
N THR A 12 4.96 2.93 -7.22
CA THR A 12 6.16 3.79 -7.20
C THR A 12 6.91 3.64 -5.87
N SER A 13 8.14 4.16 -5.81
CA SER A 13 8.91 4.19 -4.56
C SER A 13 8.18 4.96 -3.46
N GLU A 14 7.49 6.04 -3.84
CA GLU A 14 6.69 6.89 -2.96
C GLU A 14 5.49 6.14 -2.40
N GLN A 15 4.76 5.39 -3.24
CA GLN A 15 3.61 4.62 -2.78
C GLN A 15 4.01 3.49 -1.83
N ARG A 16 5.15 2.83 -2.08
CA ARG A 16 5.71 1.84 -1.14
C ARG A 16 6.09 2.48 0.19
N TYR A 17 6.65 3.68 0.15
CA TYR A 17 7.02 4.40 1.36
C TYR A 17 5.79 4.84 2.17
N ALA A 18 4.73 5.30 1.50
CA ALA A 18 3.46 5.64 2.14
C ALA A 18 2.80 4.41 2.80
N ILE A 19 2.87 3.24 2.17
CA ILE A 19 2.42 1.98 2.79
C ILE A 19 3.22 1.66 4.05
N TYR A 20 4.55 1.75 3.98
CA TYR A 20 5.41 1.53 5.14
C TYR A 20 5.09 2.48 6.30
N LEU A 21 4.92 3.76 6.02
CA LEU A 21 4.56 4.78 7.02
C LEU A 21 3.19 4.50 7.63
N GLY A 22 2.18 4.19 6.81
CA GLY A 22 0.84 3.92 7.32
C GLY A 22 0.79 2.68 8.22
N ILE A 23 1.48 1.59 7.83
CA ILE A 23 1.62 0.41 8.69
C ILE A 23 2.29 0.77 10.02
N LYS A 24 3.35 1.59 9.98
CA LYS A 24 4.06 2.06 11.18
C LYS A 24 3.19 2.94 12.09
N ASN A 25 2.29 3.71 11.50
CA ASN A 25 1.36 4.59 12.22
C ASN A 25 0.11 3.86 12.74
N GLY A 26 -0.08 2.59 12.36
CA GLY A 26 -1.28 1.82 12.73
C GLY A 26 -2.49 2.11 11.85
N ASP A 27 -2.29 2.71 10.68
CA ASP A 27 -3.35 3.03 9.74
C ASP A 27 -3.96 1.78 9.13
N SER A 28 -5.26 1.83 8.85
CA SER A 28 -5.95 0.73 8.18
C SER A 28 -5.49 0.61 6.72
N GLN A 29 -5.54 -0.61 6.16
CA GLN A 29 -5.22 -0.83 4.74
C GLN A 29 -6.06 0.05 3.81
N ARG A 30 -7.31 0.32 4.17
CA ARG A 30 -8.20 1.21 3.44
C ARG A 30 -7.70 2.65 3.44
N THR A 31 -7.32 3.17 4.61
CA THR A 31 -6.74 4.51 4.76
C THR A 31 -5.46 4.67 3.94
N ILE A 32 -4.60 3.63 3.95
CA ILE A 32 -3.37 3.60 3.17
C ILE A 32 -3.68 3.56 1.67
N ALA A 33 -4.65 2.75 1.24
CA ALA A 33 -5.04 2.63 -0.16
C ALA A 33 -5.63 3.95 -0.70
N GLU A 34 -6.51 4.58 0.07
CA GLU A 34 -7.08 5.89 -0.22
C GLU A 34 -5.99 6.98 -0.33
N SER A 35 -4.98 6.97 0.56
CA SER A 35 -3.91 7.98 0.55
C SER A 35 -2.94 7.84 -0.63
N ILE A 36 -2.77 6.64 -1.18
CA ILE A 36 -1.92 6.40 -2.37
C ILE A 36 -2.72 6.30 -3.68
N GLY A 37 -4.03 6.59 -3.62
CA GLY A 37 -4.92 6.62 -4.79
C GLY A 37 -5.12 5.25 -5.44
N VAL A 38 -5.04 4.16 -4.67
CA VAL A 38 -5.32 2.80 -5.16
C VAL A 38 -6.64 2.30 -4.58
N SER A 39 -7.33 1.44 -5.33
CA SER A 39 -8.46 0.71 -4.77
C SER A 39 -7.99 -0.20 -3.63
N PRO A 40 -8.67 -0.22 -2.47
CA PRO A 40 -8.43 -1.18 -1.40
C PRO A 40 -8.48 -2.64 -1.87
#